data_AF-A0A017HJ25-F1
#
_entry.id   AF-A0A017HJ25-F1
#
_cell.length_a   1.000
_cell.length_b   1.000
_cell.length_c   1.000
_cell.angle_alpha   90.00
_cell.angle_beta   90.00
_cell.angle_gamma   90.00
#
_symmetry.space_group_name_H-M   'P 1'
#
loop_
_entity.id
_entity.type
_entity.pdbx_description
1 polymer ?
#
loop_
_entity_poly.entity_id
_entity_poly.type
_entity_poly.pdbx_seq_one_letter_code
_entity_poly.pdbx_strand_id
1 'polypeptide(L)' 'MLQRNLLYTGVTRGKRLVVLVGQRKAVGMAVRNASGRQRWSKLREWLQGDGPRPDVAMTVGG' A
#
# COMPACT_ATOMS: atom_id res chain seq x y z
N MET A 1 6.75 10.61 -3.88
CA MET A 1 7.05 9.35 -4.61
C MET A 1 8.20 8.53 -4.01
N LEU A 2 9.01 9.06 -3.09
CA LEU A 2 10.04 8.25 -2.38
C LEU A 2 9.37 7.46 -1.24
N GLN A 3 8.85 6.29 -1.56
CA GLN A 3 8.19 5.37 -0.61
C GLN A 3 8.83 3.99 -0.71
N ARG A 4 8.84 3.27 0.42
CA ARG A 4 9.36 1.89 0.50
C ARG A 4 8.66 0.95 -0.48
N ASN A 5 7.37 1.17 -0.73
CA ASN A 5 6.57 0.33 -1.62
C ASN A 5 7.06 0.37 -3.08
N LEU A 6 7.55 1.52 -3.53
CA LEU A 6 8.06 1.68 -4.90
C LEU A 6 9.42 0.98 -5.04
N LEU A 7 10.31 1.18 -4.06
CA LEU A 7 11.62 0.54 -4.04
C LEU A 7 11.48 -0.99 -3.95
N TYR A 8 10.61 -1.49 -3.07
CA TYR A 8 10.34 -2.91 -2.92
C TYR A 8 9.82 -3.53 -4.22
N THR A 9 8.91 -2.86 -4.93
CA THR A 9 8.38 -3.35 -6.23
C THR A 9 9.45 -3.41 -7.31
N GLY A 10 10.31 -2.38 -7.39
CA GLY A 10 11.41 -2.35 -8.36
C GLY A 10 12.45 -3.44 -8.08
N VAL A 11 12.77 -3.66 -6.80
CA VAL A 11 13.74 -4.68 -6.39
C VAL A 11 13.20 -6.11 -6.59
N THR A 12 11.94 -6.38 -6.23
CA THR A 12 11.38 -7.74 -6.28
C THR A 12 10.96 -8.19 -7.68
N ARG A 13 10.77 -7.26 -8.63
CA ARG A 13 10.52 -7.62 -10.05
C ARG A 13 11.80 -7.91 -10.85
N GLY A 14 12.98 -7.65 -10.30
CA GLY A 14 14.25 -7.99 -10.96
C GLY A 14 14.57 -9.48 -10.84
N LYS A 15 14.74 -10.17 -11.97
CA LYS A 15 14.96 -11.63 -11.99
C LYS A 15 16.43 -12.05 -11.98
N ARG A 16 17.34 -11.17 -12.40
CA ARG A 16 18.76 -11.50 -12.61
C ARG A 16 19.70 -10.42 -12.08
N LEU A 17 19.40 -9.15 -12.33
CA LEU A 17 20.17 -8.02 -11.81
C LEU A 17 19.25 -6.80 -11.66
N VAL A 18 19.42 -6.05 -10.58
CA VAL A 18 18.74 -4.77 -10.35
C VAL A 18 19.80 -3.72 -10.06
N VAL A 19 19.73 -2.61 -10.80
CA VAL A 19 20.61 -1.45 -10.59
C VAL A 19 19.78 -0.27 -10.12
N LEU A 20 20.12 0.29 -8.96
CA LEU A 20 19.48 1.49 -8.43
C LEU A 20 20.33 2.71 -8.80
N VAL A 21 19.80 3.56 -9.67
CA VAL A 21 20.46 4.81 -10.06
C VAL A 21 19.82 5.98 -9.31
N GLY A 22 20.62 6.72 -8.54
CA GLY A 22 20.15 7.90 -7.82
C GLY A 22 21.02 8.27 -6.62
N GLN A 23 20.56 9.29 -5.87
CA GLN A 23 21.27 9.77 -4.69
C GLN A 23 21.09 8.83 -3.49
N ARG A 24 22.18 8.50 -2.78
CA ARG A 24 22.15 7.70 -1.54
C ARG A 24 21.15 8.23 -0.51
N LYS A 25 21.05 9.56 -0.38
CA LYS A 25 20.08 10.23 0.50
C LYS A 25 18.63 9.93 0.09
N ALA A 26 18.32 9.91 -1.20
CA ALA A 26 16.99 9.59 -1.70
C ALA A 26 16.60 8.13 -1.41
N VAL A 27 17.54 7.19 -1.57
CA VAL A 27 17.30 5.78 -1.19
C VAL A 27 17.04 5.65 0.31
N GLY A 28 17.86 6.31 1.15
CA GLY A 28 17.65 6.34 2.60
C GLY A 28 16.29 6.93 2.99
N MET A 29 15.86 8.02 2.32
CA MET A 29 14.53 8.59 2.50
C MET A 29 13.41 7.62 2.09
N ALA A 30 13.56 6.92 0.96
CA ALA A 30 12.56 5.97 0.48
C ALA A 30 12.41 4.76 1.41
N VAL A 31 13.52 4.25 1.98
CA VAL A 31 13.48 3.12 2.93
C VAL A 31 12.89 3.54 4.28
N ARG A 32 13.25 4.74 4.77
CA ARG A 32 12.73 5.29 6.05
C ARG A 32 11.28 5.71 5.95
N ASN A 33 10.80 6.10 4.76
CA ASN A 33 9.41 6.40 4.50
C ASN A 33 8.58 5.11 4.33
N ALA A 34 8.53 4.33 5.42
CA ALA A 34 7.69 3.15 5.59
C ALA A 34 6.26 3.51 6.03
N SER A 35 6.02 4.77 6.41
CA SER A 35 4.72 5.30 6.77
C SER A 35 3.84 5.35 5.53
N GLY A 36 3.24 4.20 5.24
CA GLY A 36 2.15 4.07 4.30
C GLY A 36 1.15 5.16 4.60
N ARG A 37 0.89 5.99 3.58
CA ARG A 37 -0.24 6.91 3.55
C ARG A 37 -1.42 6.19 4.19
N GLN A 38 -1.99 6.74 5.27
CA GLN A 38 -3.14 6.16 5.94
C GLN A 38 -4.18 5.86 4.88
N ARG A 39 -4.42 4.56 4.65
CA ARG A 39 -5.33 4.12 3.60
C ARG A 39 -6.73 4.24 4.16
N TRP A 40 -7.42 5.31 3.81
CA TRP A 40 -8.83 5.49 4.08
C TRP A 40 -9.62 4.48 3.23
N SER A 41 -9.74 3.24 3.72
CA SER A 41 -10.55 2.20 3.10
C SER A 41 -11.41 1.52 4.16
N LYS A 42 -12.74 1.57 3.98
CA LYS A 42 -13.72 0.84 4.81
C LYS A 42 -13.60 -0.68 4.74
N LEU A 43 -12.75 -1.20 3.84
CA LEU A 43 -12.46 -2.62 3.71
C LEU A 43 -11.98 -3.26 5.02
N ARG A 44 -11.21 -2.54 5.85
CA ARG A 44 -10.77 -3.06 7.15
C ARG A 44 -11.95 -3.28 8.10
N GLU A 45 -12.88 -2.33 8.14
CA GLU A 45 -14.10 -2.39 8.96
C GLU A 45 -15.00 -3.56 8.50
N TRP A 46 -15.12 -3.77 7.19
CA TRP A 46 -15.87 -4.91 6.63
C TRP A 46 -15.25 -6.26 6.98
N LEU A 47 -13.92 -6.40 6.86
CA LEU A 47 -13.23 -7.66 7.17
C LEU A 47 -13.23 -7.99 8.66
N GLN A 48 -13.34 -6.98 9.54
CA GLN A 48 -13.41 -7.16 10.99
C GLN A 48 -14.83 -7.48 11.49
N GLY A 49 -15.85 -7.39 10.62
CA GLY A 49 -17.24 -7.70 10.97
C GLY A 49 -17.97 -6.59 11.72
N ASP A 50 -17.30 -5.48 12.04
CA ASP A 50 -17.86 -4.33 12.77
C ASP A 50 -18.46 -3.25 11.85
N GLY A 51 -18.28 -3.38 10.53
CA GLY A 51 -18.84 -2.46 9.54
C GLY A 51 -20.22 -2.92 9.01
N PRO A 52 -21.11 -1.99 8.61
CA PRO A 52 -22.37 -2.36 7.97
C PRO A 52 -22.07 -3.20 6.72
N ARG A 53 -22.53 -4.45 6.75
CA ARG A 53 -22.42 -5.43 5.66
C ARG A 53 -23.05 -4.84 4.39
N PRO A 54 -22.27 -4.59 3.32
CA PRO A 54 -22.78 -3.96 2.10
C PRO A 54 -23.84 -4.83 1.40
N ASP A 55 -23.76 -6.15 1.55
CA ASP A 55 -24.74 -7.13 1.09
C ASP A 55 -26.11 -6.98 1.78
N VAL A 56 -26.12 -6.61 3.06
CA VAL A 56 -27.37 -6.39 3.82
C VAL A 56 -27.93 -4.99 3.55
N ALA A 57 -27.05 -3.98 3.41
CA ALA A 57 -27.47 -2.60 3.15
C ALA A 57 -28.07 -2.39 1.74
N MET A 58 -27.66 -3.18 0.75
CA MET A 58 -28.20 -3.10 -0.63
C MET A 58 -29.52 -3.83 -0.82
N THR A 59 -29.95 -4.65 0.16
CA THR A 59 -31.17 -5.47 0.05
C THR A 59 -32.42 -4.81 0.68
N VAL A 60 -32.27 -3.74 1.48
CA VAL A 60 -33.40 -3.08 2.18
C VAL A 60 -33.83 -1.78 1.47
N GLY A 61 -33.74 -1.75 0.14
CA GLY A 61 -34.14 -0.62 -0.70
C GLY A 61 -35.16 -1.01 -1.78
N GLY A 62 -36.17 -1.80 -1.41
CA GLY A 62 -37.32 -2.17 -2.23
C GLY A 62 -38.62 -2.00 -1.44
#